data_AF-A0A660YL26-F1
#
_entry.id   AF-A0A660YL26-F1
#
_cell.length_a   1.000
_cell.length_b   1.000
_cell.length_c   1.000
_cell.angle_alpha   90.00
_cell.angle_beta   90.00
_cell.angle_gamma   90.00
#
_symmetry.space_group_name_H-M   'P 1'
#
loop_
_entity.id
_entity.type
_entity.pdbx_description
1 polymer ?
#
loop_
_entity_poly.entity_id
_entity_poly.type
_entity_poly.pdbx_seq_one_letter_code
_entity_poly.pdbx_strand_id
1 'polypeptide(L)'
;MLQARQLRLLSEKKRMSREKTKAADIPHELRKPVIVTDVLDLHGFFPEQVEEVVKEFLLNAVKLKFRHTRIIHGKGKSRLKYEVHKILSFSPYVESFKDCAPDSGGWGATCVVLKIRHSD
;
A
#
# COMPACT_ATOMS: atom_id res chain seq x y z
N MET A 1 -35.33 -18.55 -19.15
CA MET A 1 -33.87 -18.41 -18.87
C MET A 1 -33.22 -17.19 -19.53
N LEU A 2 -33.58 -16.79 -20.76
CA LEU A 2 -32.96 -15.63 -21.46
C LEU A 2 -33.32 -14.25 -20.89
N GLN A 3 -34.57 -14.02 -20.46
CA GLN A 3 -35.01 -12.70 -19.96
C GLN A 3 -34.30 -12.24 -18.68
N ALA A 4 -34.02 -13.17 -17.75
CA ALA A 4 -33.32 -12.84 -16.50
C ALA A 4 -31.87 -12.39 -16.71
N ARG A 5 -31.19 -12.95 -17.73
CA ARG A 5 -29.82 -12.56 -18.09
C ARG A 5 -29.75 -11.15 -18.65
N GLN A 6 -30.74 -10.73 -19.43
CA GLN A 6 -30.80 -9.39 -20.00
C GLN A 6 -31.06 -8.31 -18.93
N LEU A 7 -31.93 -8.59 -17.96
CA LEU A 7 -32.18 -7.71 -16.82
C LEU A 7 -30.94 -7.53 -15.94
N ARG A 8 -30.17 -8.61 -15.70
CA ARG A 8 -28.92 -8.55 -14.94
C ARG A 8 -27.86 -7.69 -15.65
N LEU A 9 -27.67 -7.88 -16.95
CA LEU A 9 -26.72 -7.09 -17.74
C LEU A 9 -27.11 -5.61 -17.80
N LEU A 10 -28.41 -5.28 -17.85
CA LEU A 10 -28.89 -3.90 -17.81
C LEU A 10 -28.68 -3.27 -16.42
N SER A 11 -28.90 -4.03 -15.34
CA SER A 11 -28.61 -3.62 -13.97
C SER A 11 -27.11 -3.37 -13.75
N GLU A 12 -26.26 -4.29 -14.19
CA GLU A 12 -24.80 -4.17 -14.13
C GLU A 12 -24.32 -2.98 -14.96
N LYS A 13 -24.81 -2.78 -16.20
CA LYS A 13 -24.48 -1.59 -17.02
C LYS A 13 -24.91 -0.28 -16.36
N LYS A 14 -26.09 -0.22 -15.74
CA LYS A 14 -26.61 0.98 -15.05
C LYS A 14 -25.86 1.27 -13.75
N ARG A 15 -25.37 0.23 -13.07
CA ARG A 15 -24.52 0.37 -11.88
C ARG A 15 -23.10 0.84 -12.26
N MET A 16 -22.51 0.25 -13.29
CA MET A 16 -21.22 0.65 -13.85
C MET A 16 -21.24 2.09 -14.40
N SER A 17 -22.36 2.55 -14.98
CA SER A 17 -22.49 3.94 -15.41
C SER A 17 -22.59 4.92 -14.24
N ARG A 18 -23.32 4.56 -13.17
CA ARG A 18 -23.39 5.34 -11.92
C ARG A 18 -22.07 5.38 -11.14
N GLU A 19 -21.30 4.30 -11.16
CA GLU A 19 -19.96 4.25 -10.54
C GLU A 19 -18.95 5.08 -11.34
N LYS A 20 -19.04 5.08 -12.69
CA LYS A 20 -18.19 5.91 -13.56
C LYS A 20 -18.44 7.43 -13.44
N THR A 21 -19.67 7.87 -13.12
CA THR A 21 -19.97 9.30 -12.92
C THR A 21 -19.49 9.85 -11.57
N LYS A 22 -19.43 9.03 -10.52
CA LYS A 22 -19.09 9.48 -9.16
C LYS A 22 -17.70 10.10 -8.99
N ALA A 23 -16.70 9.69 -9.79
CA ALA A 23 -15.36 10.25 -9.73
C ALA A 23 -15.24 11.60 -10.45
N ALA A 24 -16.12 11.88 -11.41
CA ALA A 24 -16.13 13.12 -12.18
C ALA A 24 -16.75 14.30 -11.39
N ASP A 25 -17.62 14.01 -10.43
CA ASP A 25 -18.39 15.01 -9.67
C ASP A 25 -17.65 15.60 -8.45
N ILE A 26 -16.38 15.25 -8.21
CA ILE A 26 -15.59 15.89 -7.14
C ILE A 26 -15.28 17.32 -7.59
N PRO A 27 -15.76 18.36 -6.89
CA PRO A 27 -15.42 19.75 -7.17
C PRO A 27 -13.90 19.92 -7.31
N HIS A 28 -13.45 20.70 -8.30
CA HIS A 28 -12.01 20.89 -8.56
C HIS A 28 -11.25 21.36 -7.32
N GLU A 29 -11.87 22.21 -6.51
CA GLU A 29 -11.38 22.69 -5.21
C GLU A 29 -11.18 21.60 -4.15
N LEU A 30 -11.85 20.45 -4.28
CA LEU A 30 -11.69 19.29 -3.40
C LEU A 30 -10.70 18.24 -3.96
N ARG A 31 -10.21 18.41 -5.20
CA ARG A 31 -9.14 17.56 -5.75
C ARG A 31 -7.80 17.98 -5.17
N LYS A 32 -7.52 17.58 -3.93
CA LYS A 32 -6.17 17.70 -3.36
C LYS A 32 -5.25 16.69 -4.06
N PRO A 33 -4.03 17.10 -4.49
CA PRO A 33 -3.06 16.16 -5.02
C PRO A 33 -2.72 15.12 -3.95
N VAL A 34 -2.75 13.84 -4.33
CA VAL A 34 -2.28 12.76 -3.46
C VAL A 34 -0.76 12.76 -3.52
N ILE A 35 -0.13 13.04 -2.38
CA ILE A 35 1.32 12.96 -2.26
C ILE A 35 1.69 11.49 -2.11
N VAL A 36 2.42 10.97 -3.09
CA VAL A 36 2.98 9.63 -3.05
C VAL A 36 4.35 9.71 -2.36
N THR A 37 4.57 8.88 -1.35
CA THR A 37 5.82 8.86 -0.58
C THR A 37 6.41 7.46 -0.51
N ASP A 38 7.68 7.39 -0.12
CA ASP A 38 8.44 6.17 0.18
C ASP A 38 8.27 5.72 1.65
N VAL A 39 7.30 6.31 2.37
CA VAL A 39 7.05 6.04 3.79
C VAL A 39 5.66 5.43 4.00
N LEU A 40 5.62 4.33 4.73
CA LEU A 40 4.38 3.73 5.25
C LEU A 40 4.33 3.91 6.76
N ASP A 41 3.26 4.52 7.28
CA ASP A 41 3.00 4.63 8.71
C ASP A 41 1.90 3.64 9.14
N LEU A 42 2.24 2.76 10.10
CA LEU A 42 1.39 1.69 10.61
C LEU A 42 0.76 1.99 11.98
N HIS A 43 0.95 3.18 12.59
CA HIS A 43 0.44 3.47 13.95
C HIS A 43 -1.08 3.30 14.08
N GLY A 44 -1.84 3.52 13.00
CA GLY A 44 -3.30 3.42 12.97
C GLY A 44 -3.85 2.06 12.55
N PHE A 45 -2.99 1.07 12.27
CA PHE A 45 -3.42 -0.20 11.71
C PHE A 45 -3.54 -1.29 12.78
N PHE A 46 -4.55 -2.14 12.63
CA PHE A 46 -4.62 -3.38 13.40
C PHE A 46 -3.61 -4.40 12.85
N PRO A 47 -3.01 -5.25 13.71
CA PRO A 47 -2.03 -6.26 13.29
C PRO A 47 -2.49 -7.15 12.13
N GLU A 48 -3.78 -7.46 12.08
CA GLU A 48 -4.40 -8.32 11.07
C GLU A 48 -4.42 -7.65 9.67
N GLN A 49 -4.30 -6.32 9.61
CA GLN A 49 -4.25 -5.55 8.35
C GLN A 49 -2.82 -5.36 7.83
N VAL A 50 -1.81 -5.57 8.67
CA VAL A 50 -0.41 -5.23 8.36
C VAL A 50 0.10 -6.01 7.15
N GLU A 51 -0.26 -7.30 7.04
CA GLU A 51 0.21 -8.15 5.96
C GLU A 51 -0.20 -7.62 4.58
N GLU A 52 -1.49 -7.30 4.41
CA GLU A 52 -2.02 -6.78 3.16
C GLU A 52 -1.41 -5.42 2.83
N VAL A 53 -1.44 -4.49 3.80
CA VAL A 53 -0.99 -3.11 3.61
C VAL A 53 0.50 -3.04 3.27
N VAL A 54 1.34 -3.83 3.95
CA VAL A 54 2.78 -3.86 3.67
C VAL A 54 3.06 -4.45 2.29
N LYS A 55 2.36 -5.53 1.90
CA LYS A 55 2.55 -6.13 0.57
C LYS A 55 2.16 -5.17 -0.55
N GLU A 56 1.02 -4.49 -0.41
CA GLU A 56 0.57 -3.49 -1.38
C GLU A 56 1.54 -2.30 -1.46
N PHE A 57 2.01 -1.82 -0.31
CA PHE A 57 3.02 -0.77 -0.25
C PHE A 57 4.31 -1.15 -1.00
N LEU A 58 4.86 -2.34 -0.75
CA LEU A 58 6.08 -2.80 -1.42
C LEU A 58 5.90 -2.92 -2.93
N LEU A 59 4.76 -3.46 -3.38
CA LEU A 59 4.43 -3.55 -4.80
C LEU A 59 4.37 -2.16 -5.45
N ASN A 60 3.68 -1.21 -4.80
CA ASN A 60 3.56 0.15 -5.30
C ASN A 60 4.92 0.86 -5.32
N ALA A 61 5.72 0.69 -4.26
CA ALA A 61 7.06 1.27 -4.18
C ALA A 61 7.98 0.77 -5.30
N VAL A 62 7.93 -0.53 -5.63
CA VAL A 62 8.67 -1.09 -6.77
C VAL A 62 8.19 -0.51 -8.10
N LYS A 63 6.87 -0.42 -8.32
CA LYS A 63 6.30 0.18 -9.54
C LYS A 63 6.73 1.63 -9.73
N LEU A 64 6.84 2.36 -8.62
CA LEU A 64 7.29 3.75 -8.57
C LEU A 64 8.83 3.89 -8.56
N LYS A 65 9.55 2.78 -8.63
CA LYS A 65 11.03 2.73 -8.63
C LYS A 65 11.67 3.38 -7.40
N PHE A 66 11.02 3.30 -6.23
CA PHE A 66 11.69 3.64 -4.98
C PHE A 66 12.74 2.58 -4.64
N ARG A 67 13.99 3.01 -4.43
CA ARG A 67 15.09 2.12 -4.01
C ARG A 67 15.09 1.88 -2.51
N HIS A 68 14.80 2.94 -1.77
CA HIS A 68 14.77 2.96 -0.32
C HIS A 68 13.36 3.32 0.12
N THR A 69 12.84 2.60 1.11
CA THR A 69 11.57 2.92 1.75
C THR A 69 11.68 2.76 3.26
N ARG A 70 10.71 3.34 3.97
CA ARG A 70 10.63 3.26 5.42
C ARG A 70 9.24 2.85 5.87
N ILE A 71 9.17 1.87 6.76
CA ILE A 71 7.93 1.41 7.39
C ILE A 71 7.99 1.76 8.87
N ILE A 72 7.18 2.72 9.29
CA ILE A 72 7.06 3.19 10.67
C ILE A 72 6.00 2.32 11.35
N HIS A 73 6.38 1.56 12.38
CA HIS A 73 5.47 0.67 13.10
C HIS A 73 5.39 0.99 14.60
N GLY A 74 6.04 2.07 15.01
CA GLY A 74 6.14 2.49 16.40
C GLY A 74 7.04 1.59 17.23
N LYS A 75 7.28 2.04 18.47
CA LYS A 75 8.15 1.37 19.45
C LYS A 75 7.37 0.29 20.21
N GLY A 76 6.35 0.66 20.98
CA GLY A 76 5.38 -0.28 21.56
C GLY A 76 5.96 -1.58 22.14
N LYS A 77 5.25 -2.69 21.97
CA LYS A 77 5.70 -4.06 22.33
C LYS A 77 6.32 -4.82 21.15
N SER A 78 6.74 -4.12 20.09
CA SER A 78 7.30 -4.71 18.87
C SER A 78 6.41 -5.72 18.11
N ARG A 79 5.10 -5.80 18.38
CA ARG A 79 4.17 -6.70 17.65
C ARG A 79 4.11 -6.36 16.16
N LEU A 80 3.91 -5.08 15.82
CA LEU A 80 3.89 -4.64 14.42
C LEU A 80 5.27 -4.80 13.76
N LYS A 81 6.36 -4.56 14.50
CA LYS A 81 7.73 -4.81 14.02
C LYS A 81 7.91 -6.28 13.62
N TYR A 82 7.49 -7.21 14.46
CA TYR A 82 7.59 -8.65 14.19
C TYR A 82 6.85 -9.02 12.90
N GLU A 83 5.60 -8.57 12.73
CA GLU A 83 4.85 -8.84 11.50
C GLU A 83 5.53 -8.22 10.28
N VAL A 84 5.98 -6.97 10.36
CA VAL A 84 6.71 -6.31 9.26
C VAL A 84 7.97 -7.10 8.88
N HIS A 85 8.81 -7.48 9.84
CA HIS A 85 10.05 -8.22 9.56
C HIS A 85 9.75 -9.59 8.95
N LYS A 86 8.71 -10.29 9.41
CA LYS A 86 8.25 -11.55 8.83
C LYS A 86 7.80 -11.37 7.38
N ILE A 87 7.00 -10.36 7.08
CA ILE A 87 6.55 -10.08 5.70
C ILE A 87 7.74 -9.76 4.80
N LEU A 88 8.66 -8.92 5.28
CA LEU A 88 9.85 -8.51 4.53
C LEU A 88 10.79 -9.68 4.24
N SER A 89 10.98 -10.62 5.17
CA SER A 89 11.87 -11.77 4.98
C SER A 89 11.40 -12.74 3.88
N PHE A 90 10.10 -12.78 3.59
CA PHE A 90 9.54 -13.61 2.51
C PHE A 90 9.26 -12.83 1.22
N SER A 91 9.46 -11.51 1.22
CA SER A 91 9.10 -10.68 0.07
C SER A 91 10.13 -10.80 -1.07
N PRO A 92 9.71 -11.15 -2.30
CA PRO A 92 10.63 -11.22 -3.44
C PRO A 92 11.19 -9.85 -3.83
N TYR A 93 10.50 -8.77 -3.47
CA TYR A 93 10.85 -7.39 -3.80
C TYR A 93 11.96 -6.80 -2.92
N VAL A 94 12.23 -7.40 -1.76
CA VAL A 94 13.16 -6.87 -0.76
C VAL A 94 14.56 -7.42 -1.01
N GLU A 95 15.55 -6.52 -1.03
CA GLU A 95 16.97 -6.85 -1.08
C GLU A 95 17.55 -6.98 0.32
N SER A 96 17.27 -6.01 1.19
CA SER A 96 17.65 -6.05 2.61
C SER A 96 16.73 -5.15 3.44
N PHE A 97 16.71 -5.37 4.75
CA PHE A 97 16.01 -4.50 5.70
C PHE A 97 16.71 -4.51 7.05
N LYS A 98 16.54 -3.42 7.80
CA LYS A 98 17.07 -3.26 9.16
C LYS A 98 16.28 -2.20 9.91
N ASP A 99 16.46 -2.15 11.23
CA ASP A 99 16.03 -0.97 11.99
C ASP A 99 16.67 0.29 11.39
N CYS A 100 15.88 1.36 11.32
CA CYS A 100 16.40 2.63 10.85
C CYS A 100 17.42 3.23 11.83
N ALA A 101 18.21 4.21 11.37
CA ALA A 101 19.07 4.99 12.24
C ALA A 101 18.25 5.77 13.30
N PRO A 102 18.85 6.16 14.44
CA PRO A 102 18.13 6.82 15.54
C PRO A 102 17.34 8.08 15.12
N ASP A 103 17.92 8.88 14.23
CA ASP A 103 17.31 10.09 13.64
C ASP A 103 16.14 9.79 12.69
N SER A 104 16.08 8.56 12.21
CA SER A 104 15.13 8.09 11.20
C SER A 104 14.04 7.18 11.78
N GLY A 105 13.89 7.15 13.11
CA GLY A 105 12.89 6.38 13.84
C GLY A 105 13.47 5.25 14.70
N GLY A 106 14.77 4.94 14.53
CA GLY A 106 15.44 3.87 15.28
C GLY A 106 14.73 2.53 15.12
N TRP A 107 14.68 1.77 16.22
CA TRP A 107 13.97 0.50 16.30
C TRP A 107 12.44 0.59 16.15
N GLY A 108 11.87 1.80 16.08
CA GLY A 108 10.45 2.03 15.82
C GLY A 108 10.10 2.12 14.33
N ALA A 109 11.08 2.03 13.45
CA ALA A 109 10.90 2.01 12.01
C ALA A 109 11.88 1.01 11.36
N THR A 110 11.42 0.39 10.27
CA THR A 110 12.23 -0.51 9.45
C THR A 110 12.57 0.18 8.14
N CYS A 111 13.86 0.26 7.83
CA CYS A 111 14.39 0.80 6.59
C CYS A 111 14.62 -0.36 5.63
N VAL A 112 14.07 -0.25 4.41
CA VAL A 112 14.01 -1.35 3.43
C VAL A 112 14.71 -0.90 2.16
N VAL A 113 15.56 -1.78 1.62
CA VAL A 113 16.16 -1.65 0.29
C VAL A 113 15.41 -2.58 -0.65
N LEU A 114 14.84 -2.02 -1.73
CA LEU A 114 14.06 -2.76 -2.72
C LEU A 114 14.92 -3.13 -3.93
N LYS A 115 14.65 -4.30 -4.50
CA LYS A 115 15.22 -4.72 -5.79
C LYS A 115 14.57 -3.91 -6.91
N ILE A 116 15.31 -2.95 -7.47
CA ILE A 116 14.89 -2.29 -8.71
C ILE A 116 15.49 -3.11 -9.84
N ARG A 117 14.65 -3.76 -10.64
CA ARG A 117 15.10 -4.26 -11.94
C ARG A 117 15.28 -3.05 -12.84
N HIS A 118 16.50 -2.83 -13.34
CA HIS A 118 16.69 -1.99 -14.51
C HIS A 118 15.96 -2.69 -15.66
N SER A 119 14.98 -2.02 -16.23
CA SER A 119 14.47 -2.36 -17.55
C SER A 119 15.60 -2.00 -18.52
N ASP A 120 16.39 -2.99 -18.92
CA ASP A 120 17.22 -2.94 -20.12
C ASP A 120 16.34 -2.72 -21.37
#